data_AF-A0A3E1KDN8-F1
#
_entry.id   AF-A0A3E1KDN8-F1
#
_cell.length_a   1.000
_cell.length_b   1.000
_cell.length_c   1.000
_cell.angle_alpha   90.00
_cell.angle_beta   90.00
_cell.angle_gamma   90.00
#
_symmetry.space_group_name_H-M   'P 1'
#
loop_
_entity.id
_entity.type
_entity.pdbx_description
1 polymer ?
#
loop_
_entity_poly.entity_id
_entity_poly.type
_entity_poly.pdbx_seq_one_letter_code
_entity_poly.pdbx_strand_id
1 'polypeptide(L)'
;MIARPLYALLATLALGACAHAAGGAAPATVTETSALSLSSPATVPPDKPTAEGLLGHLLALIKDSQTISDFTPERLKSVMEQVVQFVKDDERLYRAFGRLTKEWSYGFGVDETKLDGRWFEFRFDRNVAGASPSMTEICRLDFDRFTQQLELMGFARERNIVEDGRWMSDLYTRPGMRVEVFPRGEAAEPRELVAHKCVEWVYIR
;
A
#
# COMPACT_ATOMS: atom_id res chain seq x y z
N MET A 1 -57.97 -0.54 -10.30
CA MET A 1 -58.62 -1.19 -9.15
C MET A 1 -57.51 -1.76 -8.26
N ILE A 2 -57.07 -1.04 -7.23
CA ILE A 2 -57.49 -1.17 -5.81
C ILE A 2 -57.04 -2.55 -5.26
N ALA A 3 -56.25 -2.73 -4.20
CA ALA A 3 -55.85 -1.87 -3.08
C ALA A 3 -54.57 -2.39 -2.39
N ARG A 4 -53.84 -1.47 -1.75
CA ARG A 4 -52.92 -1.72 -0.63
C ARG A 4 -53.70 -2.16 0.62
N PRO A 5 -53.08 -2.87 1.56
CA PRO A 5 -53.38 -2.69 2.97
C PRO A 5 -52.17 -2.12 3.71
N LEU A 6 -52.38 -0.91 4.25
CA LEU A 6 -51.69 -0.40 5.42
C LEU A 6 -52.21 -1.15 6.64
N TYR A 7 -51.31 -1.58 7.54
CA TYR A 7 -51.64 -1.77 8.93
C TYR A 7 -50.62 -1.03 9.79
N ALA A 8 -51.10 0.06 10.38
CA ALA A 8 -50.51 0.70 11.54
C ALA A 8 -51.02 0.01 12.81
N LEU A 9 -50.17 -0.13 13.82
CA LEU A 9 -50.60 -0.31 15.20
C LEU A 9 -49.58 0.32 16.16
N LEU A 10 -50.15 1.14 17.05
CA LEU A 10 -49.58 2.03 18.06
C LEU A 10 -49.04 1.27 19.29
N ALA A 11 -47.90 1.68 19.86
CA ALA A 11 -47.70 2.34 21.19
C ALA A 11 -47.83 1.39 22.41
N THR A 12 -47.06 1.41 23.51
CA THR A 12 -46.59 2.51 24.39
C THR A 12 -45.54 2.02 25.44
N LEU A 13 -44.65 2.94 25.85
CA LEU A 13 -44.10 3.26 27.20
C LEU A 13 -43.62 2.18 28.20
N ALA A 14 -42.39 2.36 28.71
CA ALA A 14 -42.12 2.42 30.16
C ALA A 14 -40.80 3.16 30.45
N LEU A 15 -40.87 4.14 31.36
CA LEU A 15 -39.73 4.86 31.94
C LEU A 15 -39.02 3.98 32.98
N GLY A 16 -37.70 4.14 33.09
CA GLY A 16 -36.90 3.63 34.20
C GLY A 16 -35.80 4.63 34.54
N ALA A 17 -36.11 5.60 35.41
CA ALA A 17 -35.13 6.48 36.04
C ALA A 17 -34.71 5.86 37.38
N CYS A 18 -33.40 5.80 37.64
CA CYS A 18 -32.87 5.71 39.00
C CYS A 18 -31.77 6.76 39.16
N ALA A 19 -32.09 7.78 39.93
CA ALA A 19 -31.13 8.70 40.53
C ALA A 19 -30.41 7.99 41.69
N HIS A 20 -29.12 8.29 41.87
CA HIS A 20 -28.49 8.25 43.19
C HIS A 20 -27.72 9.54 43.40
N ALA A 21 -28.02 10.17 44.52
CA ALA A 21 -27.59 11.51 44.91
C ALA A 21 -26.32 11.49 45.76
N ALA A 22 -25.53 12.55 45.56
CA ALA A 22 -24.74 13.32 46.52
C ALA A 22 -23.83 12.61 47.54
N GLY A 23 -22.53 12.81 47.33
CA GLY A 23 -21.53 12.92 48.40
C GLY A 23 -20.54 14.02 48.02
N GLY A 24 -20.67 15.21 48.61
CA GLY A 24 -19.76 16.32 48.39
C GLY A 24 -18.50 16.24 49.24
N ALA A 25 -17.37 16.68 48.69
CA ALA A 25 -16.28 17.32 49.42
C ALA A 25 -15.35 18.05 48.44
N ALA A 26 -14.85 19.21 48.88
CA ALA A 26 -14.14 20.25 48.14
C ALA A 26 -12.78 19.82 47.51
N PRO A 27 -12.25 20.58 46.53
CA PRO A 27 -10.93 20.32 45.98
C PRO A 27 -9.85 20.86 46.93
N ALA A 28 -9.10 19.96 47.57
CA ALA A 28 -7.83 20.31 48.17
C ALA A 28 -6.77 20.38 47.05
N THR A 29 -6.26 21.58 46.82
CA THR A 29 -5.06 21.83 46.02
C THR A 29 -3.88 21.17 46.71
N VAL A 30 -3.30 20.14 46.09
CA VAL A 30 -1.97 19.64 46.46
C VAL A 30 -1.09 19.72 45.24
N THR A 31 -0.16 20.65 45.29
CA THR A 31 0.99 20.75 44.39
C THR A 31 1.99 19.68 44.81
N GLU A 32 2.00 18.54 44.14
CA GLU A 32 3.13 17.61 44.21
C GLU A 32 3.89 17.60 42.89
N THR A 33 5.04 18.26 42.93
CA THR A 33 6.15 18.10 41.99
C THR A 33 6.61 16.65 42.06
N SER A 34 6.14 15.80 41.14
CA SER A 34 6.71 14.47 40.93
C SER A 34 7.69 14.53 39.76
N ALA A 35 8.97 14.53 40.12
CA ALA A 35 10.05 14.18 39.22
C ALA A 35 9.98 12.69 38.86
N LEU A 36 10.61 12.35 37.71
CA LEU A 36 10.96 11.03 37.19
C LEU A 36 9.84 10.24 36.48
N SER A 37 9.87 10.27 35.15
CA SER A 37 10.50 9.18 34.38
C SER A 37 10.46 9.54 32.89
N LEU A 38 11.61 9.96 32.35
CA LEU A 38 11.82 9.86 30.91
C LEU A 38 11.94 8.37 30.59
N SER A 39 10.81 7.75 30.26
CA SER A 39 10.83 6.52 29.50
C SER A 39 11.51 6.86 28.18
N SER A 40 12.76 6.43 28.01
CA SER A 40 13.37 6.32 26.69
C SER A 40 12.34 5.69 25.76
N PRO A 41 12.08 6.24 24.56
CA PRO A 41 11.17 5.60 23.63
C PRO A 41 11.68 4.18 23.42
N ALA A 42 10.88 3.20 23.85
CA ALA A 42 11.12 1.83 23.47
C ALA A 42 11.18 1.84 21.96
N THR A 43 12.32 1.43 21.39
CA THR A 43 12.44 1.19 19.96
C THR A 43 11.39 0.13 19.63
N VAL A 44 10.24 0.58 19.14
CA VAL A 44 9.22 -0.29 18.56
C VAL A 44 9.96 -1.10 17.50
N PRO A 45 9.99 -2.45 17.60
CA PRO A 45 10.58 -3.26 16.56
C PRO A 45 9.96 -2.81 15.24
N PRO A 46 10.75 -2.58 14.18
CA PRO A 46 10.17 -2.17 12.91
C PRO A 46 9.08 -3.17 12.54
N ASP A 47 7.86 -2.66 12.34
CA ASP A 47 6.75 -3.50 11.97
C ASP A 47 7.13 -4.27 10.71
N LYS A 48 6.84 -5.56 10.69
CA LYS A 48 7.10 -6.41 9.53
C LYS A 48 6.49 -5.75 8.28
N PRO A 49 7.21 -5.66 7.15
CA PRO A 49 6.70 -4.99 5.96
C PRO A 49 5.38 -5.61 5.51
N THR A 50 4.43 -4.74 5.16
CA THR A 50 3.16 -5.13 4.53
C THR A 50 3.18 -4.72 3.06
N ALA A 51 2.38 -5.39 2.22
CA ALA A 51 2.25 -5.03 0.80
C ALA A 51 1.74 -3.59 0.62
N GLU A 52 0.75 -3.18 1.43
CA GLU A 52 0.23 -1.82 1.45
C GLU A 52 1.31 -0.80 1.83
N GLY A 53 2.09 -1.08 2.88
CA GLY A 53 3.20 -0.21 3.29
C GLY A 53 4.27 -0.08 2.21
N LEU A 54 4.67 -1.18 1.57
CA LEU A 54 5.66 -1.17 0.49
C LEU A 54 5.19 -0.38 -0.74
N LEU A 55 3.93 -0.56 -1.15
CA LEU A 55 3.34 0.23 -2.24
C LEU A 55 3.20 1.71 -1.86
N GLY A 56 2.86 2.01 -0.60
CA GLY A 56 2.84 3.37 -0.08
C GLY A 56 4.22 4.04 -0.09
N HIS A 57 5.27 3.32 0.30
CA HIS A 57 6.65 3.79 0.23
C HIS A 57 7.11 4.00 -1.22
N LEU A 58 6.70 3.11 -2.14
CA LEU A 58 6.96 3.30 -3.57
C LEU A 58 6.30 4.57 -4.10
N LEU A 59 5.05 4.84 -3.73
CA LEU A 59 4.37 6.09 -4.09
C LEU A 59 5.09 7.31 -3.52
N ALA A 60 5.58 7.25 -2.29
CA ALA A 60 6.37 8.33 -1.69
C ALA A 60 7.70 8.54 -2.45
N LEU A 61 8.37 7.46 -2.84
CA LEU A 61 9.58 7.51 -3.66
C LEU A 61 9.32 8.19 -5.00
N ILE A 62 8.27 7.77 -5.72
CA ILE A 62 7.88 8.35 -7.01
C ILE A 62 7.53 9.83 -6.86
N LYS A 63 6.78 10.19 -5.81
CA LYS A 63 6.35 11.57 -5.57
C LYS A 63 7.54 12.53 -5.43
N ASP A 64 8.57 12.11 -4.70
CA ASP A 64 9.70 12.95 -4.34
C ASP A 64 10.89 12.85 -5.33
N SER A 65 10.71 12.19 -6.47
CA SER A 65 11.75 11.98 -7.49
C SER A 65 11.34 12.60 -8.83
N GLN A 66 12.25 13.31 -9.49
CA GLN A 66 12.02 13.84 -10.83
C GLN A 66 12.31 12.82 -11.92
N THR A 67 13.35 11.99 -11.71
CA THR A 67 13.80 10.99 -12.68
C THR A 67 14.21 9.69 -12.00
N ILE A 68 14.41 8.63 -12.78
CA ILE A 68 14.94 7.35 -12.26
C ILE A 68 16.34 7.47 -11.65
N SER A 69 17.12 8.50 -12.02
CA SER A 69 18.44 8.74 -11.42
C SER A 69 18.38 9.10 -9.94
N ASP A 70 17.23 9.56 -9.44
CA ASP A 70 17.02 9.88 -8.02
C ASP A 70 16.88 8.62 -7.15
N PHE A 71 16.73 7.44 -7.75
CA PHE A 71 16.48 6.17 -7.05
C PHE A 71 17.77 5.57 -6.51
N THR A 72 18.66 6.35 -5.88
CA THR A 72 19.95 5.87 -5.38
C THR A 72 19.77 4.78 -4.31
N PRO A 73 20.78 3.94 -4.04
CA PRO A 73 20.72 2.92 -2.98
C PRO A 73 20.32 3.50 -1.61
N GLU A 74 20.86 4.69 -1.27
CA GLU A 74 20.57 5.40 -0.01
C GLU A 74 19.12 5.87 0.03
N ARG A 75 18.62 6.42 -1.09
CA ARG A 75 17.24 6.87 -1.21
C ARG A 75 16.27 5.69 -1.13
N LEU A 76 16.55 4.59 -1.82
CA LEU A 76 15.74 3.38 -1.73
C LEU A 76 15.72 2.83 -0.30
N LYS A 77 16.89 2.70 0.35
CA LYS A 77 16.97 2.26 1.74
C LYS A 77 16.17 3.15 2.68
N SER A 78 16.29 4.46 2.52
CA SER A 78 15.63 5.44 3.39
C SER A 78 14.13 5.50 3.19
N VAL A 79 13.63 5.47 1.95
CA VAL A 79 12.20 5.66 1.65
C VAL A 79 11.45 4.33 1.70
N MET A 80 12.02 3.25 1.18
CA MET A 80 11.39 1.93 1.20
C MET A 80 11.49 1.25 2.57
N GLU A 81 12.39 1.75 3.44
CA GLU A 81 12.68 1.20 4.77
C GLU A 81 13.15 -0.27 4.73
N GLN A 82 13.77 -0.68 3.62
CA GLN A 82 14.32 -2.03 3.46
C GLN A 82 15.84 -2.00 3.29
N VAL A 83 16.49 -3.09 3.68
CA VAL A 83 17.92 -3.27 3.42
C VAL A 83 18.14 -3.51 1.93
N VAL A 84 18.83 -2.56 1.29
CA VAL A 84 19.23 -2.64 -0.12
C VAL A 84 20.66 -3.17 -0.20
N GLN A 85 20.88 -4.15 -1.07
CA GLN A 85 22.16 -4.80 -1.30
C GLN A 85 22.57 -4.63 -2.76
N PHE A 86 23.86 -4.36 -2.99
CA PHE A 86 24.43 -4.41 -4.33
C PHE A 86 24.52 -5.87 -4.81
N VAL A 87 24.25 -6.09 -6.08
CA VAL A 87 24.57 -7.35 -6.73
C VAL A 87 26.09 -7.40 -6.88
N LYS A 88 26.69 -8.52 -6.48
CA LYS A 88 28.13 -8.74 -6.32
C LYS A 88 28.97 -7.96 -7.35
N ASP A 89 29.70 -6.96 -6.84
CA ASP A 89 30.67 -6.12 -7.55
C ASP A 89 30.11 -5.27 -8.72
N ASP A 90 28.79 -5.01 -8.77
CA ASP A 90 28.19 -4.08 -9.74
C ASP A 90 27.36 -2.99 -9.03
N GLU A 91 27.95 -1.80 -8.91
CA GLU A 91 27.33 -0.63 -8.27
C GLU A 91 26.06 -0.14 -9.01
N ARG A 92 25.84 -0.60 -10.24
CA ARG A 92 24.67 -0.26 -11.06
C ARG A 92 23.46 -1.15 -10.78
N LEU A 93 23.65 -2.22 -10.02
CA LEU A 93 22.65 -3.24 -9.75
C LEU A 93 22.47 -3.33 -8.23
N TYR A 94 21.32 -2.90 -7.73
CA TYR A 94 21.02 -2.99 -6.29
C TYR A 94 19.56 -3.29 -6.04
N ARG A 95 19.32 -4.20 -5.08
CA ARG A 95 18.00 -4.80 -4.85
C ARG A 95 17.74 -5.03 -3.36
N ALA A 96 16.46 -5.11 -3.03
CA ALA A 96 15.96 -5.63 -1.76
C ALA A 96 14.93 -6.71 -2.05
N PHE A 97 14.90 -7.73 -1.20
CA PHE A 97 13.90 -8.80 -1.27
C PHE A 97 13.53 -9.24 0.14
N GLY A 98 12.32 -9.76 0.30
CA GLY A 98 11.87 -10.26 1.60
C GLY A 98 10.54 -10.98 1.52
N ARG A 99 10.24 -11.75 2.58
CA ARG A 99 9.00 -12.51 2.69
C ARG A 99 7.87 -11.64 3.26
N LEU A 100 6.74 -11.58 2.57
CA LEU A 100 5.53 -10.89 3.07
C LEU A 100 4.65 -11.85 3.86
N THR A 101 4.22 -12.93 3.19
CA THR A 101 3.22 -13.84 3.71
C THR A 101 3.67 -15.29 3.52
N LYS A 102 2.78 -16.25 3.80
CA LYS A 102 3.08 -17.64 3.46
C LYS A 102 3.25 -17.80 1.94
N GLU A 103 2.44 -17.12 1.15
CA GLU A 103 2.36 -17.30 -0.30
C GLU A 103 3.17 -16.27 -1.09
N TRP A 104 3.47 -15.13 -0.48
CA TRP A 104 4.06 -13.98 -1.16
C TRP A 104 5.40 -13.51 -0.58
N SER A 105 6.25 -13.04 -1.47
CA SER A 105 7.46 -12.24 -1.21
C SER A 105 7.40 -10.95 -2.02
N TYR A 106 8.25 -9.98 -1.68
CA TYR A 106 8.48 -8.80 -2.50
C TYR A 106 9.92 -8.79 -3.00
N GLY A 107 10.12 -8.13 -4.13
CA GLY A 107 11.42 -7.75 -4.64
C GLY A 107 11.35 -6.37 -5.27
N PHE A 108 12.36 -5.55 -5.04
CA PHE A 108 12.53 -4.33 -5.81
C PHE A 108 14.00 -4.01 -6.02
N GLY A 109 14.29 -3.15 -6.99
CA GLY A 109 15.63 -2.66 -7.21
C GLY A 109 15.79 -1.90 -8.49
N VAL A 110 17.00 -1.42 -8.69
CA VAL A 110 17.42 -0.72 -9.91
C VAL A 110 18.41 -1.60 -10.65
N ASP A 111 18.24 -1.64 -11.95
CA ASP A 111 19.23 -2.17 -12.88
C ASP A 111 19.63 -1.11 -13.90
N GLU A 112 20.83 -1.27 -14.45
CA GLU A 112 21.29 -0.42 -15.55
C GLU A 112 22.18 -1.20 -16.51
N THR A 113 21.80 -1.19 -17.79
CA THR A 113 22.60 -1.76 -18.89
C THR A 113 22.88 -0.69 -19.92
N LYS A 114 23.92 -0.91 -20.74
CA LYS A 114 24.24 -0.01 -21.85
C LYS A 114 23.12 0.06 -22.91
N LEU A 115 22.30 -0.99 -23.01
CA LEU A 115 21.25 -1.10 -24.02
C LEU A 115 19.92 -0.54 -23.53
N ASP A 116 19.51 -0.89 -22.31
CA ASP A 116 18.19 -0.57 -21.77
C ASP A 116 18.16 0.71 -20.93
N GLY A 117 19.34 1.27 -20.65
CA GLY A 117 19.50 2.36 -19.70
C GLY A 117 19.24 1.90 -18.28
N ARG A 118 18.83 2.83 -17.42
CA ARG A 118 18.50 2.59 -16.01
C ARG A 118 17.00 2.39 -15.85
N TRP A 119 16.60 1.40 -15.06
CA TRP A 119 15.20 1.17 -14.72
C TRP A 119 15.05 0.65 -13.30
N PHE A 120 13.86 0.81 -12.74
CA PHE A 120 13.47 0.24 -11.46
C PHE A 120 12.33 -0.75 -11.65
N GLU A 121 12.36 -1.82 -10.87
CA GLU A 121 11.28 -2.79 -10.77
C GLU A 121 10.85 -2.95 -9.32
N PHE A 122 9.54 -3.05 -9.09
CA PHE A 122 8.94 -3.52 -7.84
C PHE A 122 7.92 -4.61 -8.16
N ARG A 123 8.02 -5.78 -7.55
CA ARG A 123 7.11 -6.89 -7.83
C ARG A 123 6.76 -7.70 -6.58
N PHE A 124 5.58 -8.30 -6.60
CA PHE A 124 5.22 -9.37 -5.68
C PHE A 124 5.49 -10.72 -6.33
N ASP A 125 6.36 -11.51 -5.69
CA ASP A 125 6.74 -12.84 -6.15
C ASP A 125 6.00 -13.93 -5.37
N ARG A 126 5.58 -14.97 -6.09
CA ARG A 126 5.01 -16.17 -5.49
C ARG A 126 6.11 -16.99 -4.84
N ASN A 127 5.89 -17.46 -3.61
CA ASN A 127 6.86 -18.29 -2.89
C ASN A 127 6.96 -19.71 -3.43
N VAL A 128 5.93 -20.18 -4.15
CA VAL A 128 5.88 -21.51 -4.76
C VAL A 128 5.82 -21.36 -6.28
N ALA A 129 6.82 -21.91 -6.97
CA ALA A 129 6.88 -21.88 -8.43
C ALA A 129 5.64 -22.55 -9.06
N GLY A 130 5.06 -21.90 -10.06
CA GLY A 130 3.86 -22.38 -10.76
C GLY A 130 2.53 -22.20 -10.01
N ALA A 131 2.55 -21.83 -8.73
CA ALA A 131 1.31 -21.57 -7.99
C ALA A 131 0.60 -20.29 -8.50
N SER A 132 -0.69 -20.13 -8.21
CA SER A 132 -1.43 -18.87 -8.47
C SER A 132 -2.25 -18.50 -7.24
N PRO A 133 -1.61 -18.20 -6.09
CA PRO A 133 -2.31 -17.87 -4.86
C PRO A 133 -3.13 -16.59 -5.03
N SER A 134 -4.20 -16.44 -4.24
CA SER A 134 -4.95 -15.19 -4.18
C SER A 134 -4.04 -14.02 -3.77
N MET A 135 -4.26 -12.85 -4.36
CA MET A 135 -3.63 -11.59 -4.01
C MET A 135 -4.35 -10.87 -2.86
N THR A 136 -5.47 -11.38 -2.34
CA THR A 136 -6.27 -10.73 -1.28
C THR A 136 -5.43 -10.17 -0.13
N GLU A 137 -4.46 -10.93 0.38
CA GLU A 137 -3.61 -10.50 1.50
C GLU A 137 -2.67 -9.33 1.14
N ILE A 138 -2.34 -9.16 -0.15
CA ILE A 138 -1.44 -8.12 -0.67
C ILE A 138 -2.18 -7.01 -1.43
N CYS A 139 -3.52 -7.06 -1.54
CA CYS A 139 -4.34 -6.16 -2.37
C CYS A 139 -4.99 -5.00 -1.61
N ARG A 140 -4.57 -4.72 -0.36
CA ARG A 140 -5.19 -3.65 0.44
C ARG A 140 -5.07 -2.27 -0.18
N LEU A 141 -3.92 -2.00 -0.82
CA LEU A 141 -3.76 -0.91 -1.76
C LEU A 141 -3.92 -1.49 -3.17
N ASP A 142 -5.14 -1.42 -3.67
CA ASP A 142 -5.52 -1.95 -4.98
C ASP A 142 -4.96 -1.10 -6.14
N PHE A 143 -5.16 -1.59 -7.35
CA PHE A 143 -4.66 -0.96 -8.58
C PHE A 143 -5.25 0.44 -8.79
N ASP A 144 -6.56 0.63 -8.57
CA ASP A 144 -7.23 1.90 -8.83
C ASP A 144 -6.77 2.96 -7.84
N ARG A 145 -6.65 2.61 -6.56
CA ARG A 145 -6.13 3.50 -5.52
C ARG A 145 -4.66 3.83 -5.74
N PHE A 146 -3.83 2.87 -6.11
CA PHE A 146 -2.41 3.11 -6.41
C PHE A 146 -2.24 4.06 -7.60
N THR A 147 -2.95 3.80 -8.70
CA THR A 147 -2.81 4.56 -9.94
C THR A 147 -3.43 5.94 -9.87
N GLN A 148 -4.51 6.11 -9.11
CA GLN A 148 -5.05 7.45 -8.80
C GLN A 148 -4.00 8.34 -8.14
N GLN A 149 -3.12 7.80 -7.29
CA GLN A 149 -2.03 8.59 -6.70
C GLN A 149 -1.02 9.05 -7.76
N LEU A 150 -0.73 8.25 -8.79
CA LEU A 150 0.13 8.66 -9.90
C LEU A 150 -0.51 9.81 -10.70
N GLU A 151 -1.81 9.75 -10.98
CA GLU A 151 -2.52 10.84 -11.64
C GLU A 151 -2.49 12.13 -10.80
N LEU A 152 -2.70 12.03 -9.49
CA LEU A 152 -2.56 13.15 -8.55
C LEU A 152 -1.14 13.74 -8.48
N MET A 153 -0.12 12.94 -8.82
CA MET A 153 1.28 13.38 -8.95
C MET A 153 1.60 14.00 -10.33
N GLY A 154 0.59 14.20 -11.18
CA GLY A 154 0.71 14.86 -12.48
C GLY A 154 1.14 13.93 -13.62
N PHE A 155 1.07 12.62 -13.45
CA PHE A 155 1.28 11.69 -14.56
C PHE A 155 0.05 11.62 -15.47
N ALA A 156 0.27 11.62 -16.77
CA ALA A 156 -0.76 11.31 -17.76
C ALA A 156 -0.87 9.79 -17.95
N ARG A 157 -2.10 9.27 -17.89
CA ARG A 157 -2.41 7.84 -18.04
C ARG A 157 -2.64 7.47 -19.51
N GLU A 158 -2.08 6.34 -19.91
CA GLU A 158 -2.33 5.64 -21.18
C GLU A 158 -2.54 4.15 -20.91
N ARG A 159 -3.53 3.52 -21.56
CA ARG A 159 -3.73 2.08 -21.44
C ARG A 159 -2.82 1.33 -22.41
N ASN A 160 -2.06 0.37 -21.89
CA ASN A 160 -1.30 -0.55 -22.72
C ASN A 160 -2.17 -1.75 -23.10
N ILE A 161 -2.60 -1.76 -24.36
CA ILE A 161 -3.41 -2.83 -24.95
C ILE A 161 -2.52 -3.62 -25.90
N VAL A 162 -2.42 -4.93 -25.71
CA VAL A 162 -1.66 -5.81 -26.61
C VAL A 162 -2.41 -6.07 -27.91
N GLU A 163 -1.73 -6.63 -28.91
CA GLU A 163 -2.25 -6.82 -30.29
C GLU A 163 -3.63 -7.51 -30.36
N ASP A 164 -3.93 -8.40 -29.42
CA ASP A 164 -5.21 -9.14 -29.35
C ASP A 164 -6.34 -8.35 -28.65
N GLY A 165 -6.11 -7.09 -28.29
CA GLY A 165 -7.09 -6.21 -27.66
C GLY A 165 -7.18 -6.38 -26.14
N ARG A 166 -6.40 -7.27 -25.52
CA ARG A 166 -6.37 -7.40 -24.07
C ARG A 166 -5.59 -6.26 -23.41
N TRP A 167 -6.11 -5.81 -22.29
CA TRP A 167 -5.41 -4.87 -21.43
C TRP A 167 -4.31 -5.58 -20.65
N MET A 168 -3.08 -5.07 -20.78
CA MET A 168 -1.89 -5.66 -20.14
C MET A 168 -1.42 -4.85 -18.92
N SER A 169 -1.40 -3.52 -19.04
CA SER A 169 -0.89 -2.60 -18.03
C SER A 169 -1.41 -1.18 -18.30
N ASP A 170 -1.17 -0.27 -17.36
CA ASP A 170 -1.31 1.16 -17.62
C ASP A 170 0.05 1.86 -17.52
N LEU A 171 0.30 2.75 -18.46
CA LEU A 171 1.46 3.63 -18.55
C LEU A 171 1.09 5.00 -17.97
N TYR A 172 1.93 5.51 -17.09
CA TYR A 172 1.80 6.81 -16.45
C TYR A 172 3.06 7.60 -16.77
N THR A 173 2.92 8.71 -17.49
CA THR A 173 4.09 9.49 -17.97
C THR A 173 4.03 10.93 -17.49
N ARG A 174 5.16 11.45 -17.00
CA ARG A 174 5.43 12.88 -16.80
C ARG A 174 6.85 13.20 -17.29
N PRO A 175 7.24 14.48 -17.43
CA PRO A 175 8.61 14.81 -17.79
C PRO A 175 9.63 14.12 -16.87
N GLY A 176 10.55 13.36 -17.45
CA GLY A 176 11.63 12.68 -16.71
C GLY A 176 11.30 11.31 -16.12
N MET A 177 10.03 10.86 -16.16
CA MET A 177 9.65 9.57 -15.57
C MET A 177 8.43 8.93 -16.24
N ARG A 178 8.52 7.63 -16.50
CA ARG A 178 7.43 6.76 -16.93
C ARG A 178 7.28 5.59 -15.97
N VAL A 179 6.07 5.40 -15.45
CA VAL A 179 5.69 4.30 -14.57
C VAL A 179 4.71 3.40 -15.30
N GLU A 180 5.00 2.11 -15.42
CA GLU A 180 4.10 1.10 -15.95
C GLU A 180 3.61 0.22 -14.79
N VAL A 181 2.30 0.09 -14.65
CA VAL A 181 1.67 -0.67 -13.56
C VAL A 181 0.93 -1.86 -14.16
N PHE A 182 1.32 -3.06 -13.77
CA PHE A 182 0.73 -4.31 -14.22
C PHE A 182 -0.32 -4.79 -13.20
N PRO A 183 -1.60 -4.86 -13.60
CA PRO A 183 -2.66 -5.38 -12.77
C PRO A 183 -2.72 -6.91 -12.81
N ARG A 184 -3.17 -7.51 -11.72
CA ARG A 184 -3.70 -8.88 -11.70
C ARG A 184 -5.02 -8.93 -10.94
N GLY A 185 -5.93 -9.81 -11.35
CA GLY A 185 -7.17 -10.05 -10.60
C GLY A 185 -6.88 -10.56 -9.20
N GLU A 186 -7.62 -10.09 -8.20
CA GLU A 186 -7.38 -10.42 -6.79
C GLU A 186 -7.43 -11.93 -6.53
N ALA A 187 -8.41 -12.63 -7.07
CA ALA A 187 -8.54 -14.08 -6.98
C ALA A 187 -9.08 -14.68 -8.29
N ALA A 188 -9.00 -16.01 -8.42
CA ALA A 188 -9.57 -16.74 -9.57
C ALA A 188 -11.10 -16.80 -9.54
N GLU A 189 -11.69 -16.66 -8.34
CA GLU A 189 -13.12 -16.64 -8.08
C GLU A 189 -13.40 -15.97 -6.72
N PRO A 190 -14.61 -15.45 -6.49
CA PRO A 190 -15.70 -15.28 -7.46
C PRO A 190 -15.42 -14.16 -8.47
N ARG A 191 -16.34 -13.94 -9.42
CA ARG A 191 -16.15 -12.99 -10.55
C ARG A 191 -15.81 -11.57 -10.08
N GLU A 192 -16.33 -11.17 -8.93
CA GLU A 192 -16.08 -9.88 -8.30
C GLU A 192 -14.59 -9.70 -7.99
N LEU A 193 -13.94 -10.74 -7.44
CA LEU A 193 -12.50 -10.71 -7.13
C LEU A 193 -11.63 -10.89 -8.38
N VAL A 194 -12.13 -11.55 -9.43
CA VAL A 194 -11.44 -11.57 -10.73
C VAL A 194 -11.39 -10.17 -11.35
N ALA A 195 -12.49 -9.41 -11.19
CA ALA A 195 -12.62 -8.06 -11.71
C ALA A 195 -11.83 -7.04 -10.89
N HIS A 196 -11.78 -7.18 -9.56
CA HIS A 196 -10.98 -6.34 -8.69
C HIS A 196 -9.49 -6.53 -8.95
N LYS A 197 -8.77 -5.44 -9.24
CA LYS A 197 -7.37 -5.48 -9.69
C LYS A 197 -6.43 -5.05 -8.58
N CYS A 198 -5.37 -5.83 -8.40
CA CYS A 198 -4.27 -5.57 -7.50
C CYS A 198 -3.03 -5.21 -8.31
N VAL A 199 -2.12 -4.43 -7.71
CA VAL A 199 -0.79 -4.19 -8.28
C VAL A 199 0.03 -5.47 -8.14
N GLU A 200 0.47 -6.06 -9.25
CA GLU A 200 1.38 -7.22 -9.26
C GLU A 200 2.84 -6.79 -9.45
N TRP A 201 3.04 -5.85 -10.38
CA TRP A 201 4.35 -5.39 -10.79
C TRP A 201 4.30 -3.91 -11.21
N VAL A 202 5.33 -3.17 -10.84
CA VAL A 202 5.56 -1.78 -11.24
C VAL A 202 6.94 -1.69 -11.88
N TYR A 203 7.01 -1.03 -13.03
CA TYR A 203 8.22 -0.83 -13.80
C TYR A 203 8.42 0.67 -14.06
N ILE A 204 9.61 1.21 -13.82
CA ILE A 204 9.88 2.66 -13.92
C ILE A 204 11.11 2.93 -14.75
N ARG A 205 11.00 3.91 -15.66
CA ARG A 205 12.11 4.48 -16.45
C ARG A 205 12.13 6.00 -16.38
#